data_AF-A0A7C3NR44-F1
#
_entry.id   AF-A0A7C3NR44-F1
#
_cell.length_a   1.000
_cell.length_b   1.000
_cell.length_c   1.000
_cell.angle_alpha   90.00
_cell.angle_beta   90.00
_cell.angle_gamma   90.00
#
_symmetry.space_group_name_H-M   'P 1'
#
loop_
_entity.id
_entity.type
_entity.pdbx_description
1 polymer ?
#
loop_
_entity_poly.entity_id
_entity_poly.type
_entity_poly.pdbx_seq_one_letter_code
_entity_poly.pdbx_strand_id
1 'polypeptide(L)'
;MKKTGNQTESLIVFSKKLDPAIQADSAEVRKLLGVDPQTDEFSVVYGSVAANDKEIALLTRSVLEIITDLSSYIDVPAANVEQKRTFPTPAPEVVNGVPLPGLIRIFSSPQKPDDAFASVPYGQDWYWIDDKDFPSKRLFSFIMFLFTLTDTGDRQGAPVITVPAG
;
A
#
# COMPACT_ATOMS: atom_id res chain seq x y z
N MET A 1 -17.56 -30.25 -7.00
CA MET A 1 -16.38 -29.37 -7.12
C MET A 1 -15.80 -29.52 -8.51
N LYS A 2 -16.05 -28.55 -9.41
CA LYS A 2 -15.42 -28.50 -10.73
C LYS A 2 -14.19 -27.60 -10.60
N LYS A 3 -13.02 -28.15 -10.85
CA LYS A 3 -11.74 -27.45 -10.83
C LYS A 3 -11.49 -26.92 -12.25
N THR A 4 -11.48 -25.60 -12.43
CA THR A 4 -11.14 -24.97 -13.70
C THR A 4 -9.86 -24.15 -13.53
N GLY A 5 -8.84 -24.52 -14.30
CA GLY A 5 -7.82 -23.65 -14.93
C GLY A 5 -7.11 -22.56 -14.12
N ASN A 6 -5.93 -22.91 -13.60
CA ASN A 6 -4.65 -22.17 -13.65
C ASN A 6 -4.56 -20.65 -13.36
N GLN A 7 -5.55 -20.04 -12.72
CA GLN A 7 -5.38 -18.75 -12.03
C GLN A 7 -5.78 -18.94 -10.58
N THR A 8 -5.02 -18.39 -9.65
CA THR A 8 -5.34 -18.45 -8.22
C THR A 8 -6.57 -17.58 -7.99
N GLU A 9 -7.76 -18.10 -8.31
CA GLU A 9 -9.03 -17.45 -7.97
C GLU A 9 -9.12 -17.42 -6.45
N SER A 10 -8.90 -16.23 -5.89
CA SER A 10 -9.10 -16.02 -4.45
C SER A 10 -10.60 -16.01 -4.20
N LEU A 11 -11.09 -16.92 -3.38
CA LEU A 11 -12.52 -17.06 -3.09
C LEU A 11 -12.85 -16.29 -1.81
N ILE A 12 -13.80 -15.36 -1.88
CA ILE A 12 -14.41 -14.77 -0.68
C ILE A 12 -15.71 -15.51 -0.38
N VAL A 13 -15.87 -15.91 0.89
CA VAL A 13 -17.08 -16.56 1.37
C VAL A 13 -17.77 -15.66 2.40
N PHE A 14 -18.99 -15.23 2.11
CA PHE A 14 -19.84 -14.58 3.11
C PHE A 14 -20.53 -15.65 3.95
N SER A 15 -20.39 -15.60 5.28
CA SER A 15 -20.93 -16.63 6.16
C SER A 15 -22.46 -16.63 6.17
N LYS A 16 -23.10 -17.81 5.98
CA LYS A 16 -24.56 -17.98 6.09
C LYS A 16 -25.15 -17.74 7.49
N LYS A 17 -24.33 -17.85 8.54
CA LYS A 17 -24.78 -17.70 9.94
C LYS A 17 -24.48 -16.29 10.43
N LEU A 18 -25.35 -15.36 10.09
CA LEU A 18 -25.29 -13.99 10.58
C LEU A 18 -26.33 -13.81 11.68
N ASP A 19 -25.88 -13.28 12.82
CA ASP A 19 -26.74 -12.63 13.81
C ASP A 19 -27.70 -11.66 13.08
N PRO A 20 -28.99 -11.58 13.46
CA PRO A 20 -29.94 -10.62 12.88
C PRO A 20 -29.38 -9.19 12.70
N ALA A 21 -28.48 -8.74 13.58
CA ALA A 21 -27.83 -7.44 13.47
C ALA A 21 -26.91 -7.31 12.22
N ILE A 22 -26.23 -8.39 11.80
CA ILE A 22 -25.25 -8.37 10.70
C ILE A 22 -25.90 -8.70 9.35
N GLN A 23 -27.12 -9.26 9.35
CA GLN A 23 -27.84 -9.60 8.11
C GLN A 23 -28.15 -8.36 7.26
N ALA A 24 -28.51 -7.24 7.90
CA ALA A 24 -28.76 -5.99 7.21
C ALA A 24 -27.47 -5.47 6.54
N ASP A 25 -26.38 -5.41 7.29
CA ASP A 25 -25.07 -4.97 6.79
C ASP A 25 -24.57 -5.85 5.64
N SER A 26 -24.72 -7.18 5.76
CA SER A 26 -24.33 -8.10 4.68
C SER A 26 -25.18 -7.91 3.42
N ALA A 27 -26.48 -7.66 3.56
CA ALA A 27 -27.35 -7.38 2.42
C ALA A 27 -26.97 -6.05 1.76
N GLU A 28 -26.64 -5.03 2.56
CA GLU A 28 -26.16 -3.74 2.08
C GLU A 28 -24.83 -3.86 1.34
N VAL A 29 -23.85 -4.56 1.89
CA VAL A 29 -22.54 -4.79 1.24
C VAL A 29 -22.73 -5.51 -0.10
N ARG A 30 -23.56 -6.57 -0.16
CA ARG A 30 -23.85 -7.28 -1.42
C ARG A 30 -24.45 -6.35 -2.46
N LYS A 31 -25.40 -5.49 -2.05
CA LYS A 31 -26.01 -4.47 -2.92
C LYS A 31 -24.99 -3.44 -3.41
N LEU A 32 -24.12 -2.93 -2.53
CA LEU A 32 -23.10 -1.93 -2.88
C LEU A 32 -22.05 -2.51 -3.84
N LEU A 33 -21.69 -3.77 -3.67
CA LEU A 33 -20.77 -4.48 -4.55
C LEU A 33 -21.42 -4.95 -5.86
N GLY A 34 -22.76 -4.91 -5.97
CA GLY A 34 -23.48 -5.36 -7.15
C GLY A 34 -23.43 -6.88 -7.37
N VAL A 35 -23.27 -7.66 -6.30
CA VAL A 35 -23.11 -9.12 -6.35
C VAL A 35 -24.41 -9.85 -6.00
N ASP A 36 -24.55 -11.10 -6.46
CA ASP A 36 -25.76 -11.93 -6.28
C ASP A 36 -26.08 -12.10 -4.78
N PRO A 37 -27.26 -11.65 -4.31
CA PRO A 37 -27.62 -11.71 -2.90
C PRO A 37 -27.89 -13.13 -2.39
N GLN A 38 -28.01 -14.12 -3.27
CA GLN A 38 -28.34 -15.51 -2.93
C GLN A 38 -27.12 -16.43 -2.86
N THR A 39 -25.98 -15.98 -3.40
CA THR A 39 -24.72 -16.73 -3.31
C THR A 39 -23.90 -16.28 -2.13
N ASP A 40 -23.10 -17.21 -1.63
CA ASP A 40 -22.19 -16.96 -0.52
C ASP A 40 -20.72 -17.03 -0.94
N GLU A 41 -20.46 -17.40 -2.19
CA GLU A 41 -19.13 -17.61 -2.74
C GLU A 41 -18.94 -16.71 -3.95
N PHE A 42 -17.87 -15.91 -3.95
CA PHE A 42 -17.55 -14.96 -5.02
C PHE A 42 -16.07 -15.09 -5.40
N SER A 43 -15.80 -15.23 -6.69
CA SER A 43 -14.42 -15.22 -7.19
C SER A 43 -13.88 -13.79 -7.15
N VAL A 44 -12.71 -13.58 -6.56
CA VAL A 44 -11.99 -12.32 -6.62
C VAL A 44 -11.08 -12.37 -7.84
N VAL A 45 -11.31 -11.44 -8.75
CA VAL A 45 -10.58 -11.34 -10.02
C VAL A 45 -9.78 -10.04 -10.06
N TYR A 46 -8.63 -10.07 -10.73
CA TYR A 46 -7.87 -8.84 -10.93
C TYR A 46 -8.49 -8.03 -12.07
N GLY A 47 -8.91 -6.80 -11.77
CA GLY A 47 -9.54 -5.92 -12.75
C GLY A 47 -10.23 -4.72 -12.10
N SER A 48 -10.63 -3.75 -12.92
CA SER A 48 -11.36 -2.56 -12.45
C SER A 48 -12.88 -2.72 -12.49
N VAL A 49 -13.39 -3.69 -13.26
CA VAL A 49 -14.82 -3.91 -13.49
C VAL A 49 -15.10 -5.42 -13.45
N ALA A 50 -16.12 -5.82 -12.71
CA ALA A 50 -16.61 -7.19 -12.67
C ALA A 50 -17.39 -7.50 -13.96
N ALA A 51 -17.18 -8.69 -14.52
CA ALA A 51 -17.88 -9.16 -15.71
C ALA A 51 -19.33 -9.61 -15.40
N ASN A 52 -19.63 -9.96 -14.15
CA ASN A 52 -20.92 -10.48 -13.70
C ASN A 52 -21.09 -10.30 -12.17
N ASP A 53 -22.24 -10.70 -11.66
CA ASP A 53 -22.64 -10.58 -10.24
C ASP A 53 -22.07 -11.69 -9.33
N LYS A 54 -21.23 -12.59 -9.85
CA LYS A 54 -20.60 -13.69 -9.09
C LYS A 54 -19.11 -13.49 -8.85
N GLU A 55 -18.58 -12.34 -9.25
CA GLU A 55 -17.19 -11.99 -9.05
C GLU A 55 -17.03 -10.58 -8.49
N ILE A 56 -15.91 -10.37 -7.79
CA ILE A 56 -15.50 -9.08 -7.28
C ILE A 56 -14.20 -8.73 -8.00
N ALA A 57 -14.25 -7.70 -8.85
CA ALA A 57 -13.05 -7.18 -9.50
C ALA A 57 -12.30 -6.27 -8.53
N LEU A 58 -11.04 -6.61 -8.27
CA LEU A 58 -10.15 -5.87 -7.39
C LEU A 58 -8.89 -5.47 -8.15
N LEU A 59 -8.62 -4.17 -8.19
CA LEU A 59 -7.34 -3.64 -8.64
C LEU A 59 -6.55 -3.19 -7.41
N THR A 60 -5.43 -3.85 -7.15
CA THR A 60 -4.49 -3.38 -6.12
C THR A 60 -3.69 -2.20 -6.66
N ARG A 61 -3.43 -1.21 -5.80
CA ARG A 61 -2.50 -0.11 -6.14
C ARG A 61 -1.12 -0.68 -6.48
N SER A 62 -0.44 -0.04 -7.41
CA SER A 62 0.97 -0.36 -7.67
C SER A 62 1.84 0.05 -6.48
N VAL A 63 3.01 -0.57 -6.35
CA VAL A 63 4.03 -0.18 -5.37
C VAL A 63 4.39 1.31 -5.51
N LEU A 64 4.50 1.81 -6.76
CA LEU A 64 4.79 3.21 -7.03
C LEU A 64 3.69 4.15 -6.51
N GLU A 65 2.43 3.78 -6.70
CA GLU A 65 1.29 4.54 -6.17
C GLU A 65 1.29 4.54 -4.64
N ILE A 66 1.61 3.40 -4.01
CA ILE A 66 1.73 3.31 -2.56
C ILE A 66 2.84 4.25 -2.05
N ILE A 67 4.03 4.23 -2.67
CA ILE A 67 5.13 5.13 -2.29
C ILE A 67 4.74 6.59 -2.52
N THR A 68 4.04 6.90 -3.62
CA THR A 68 3.56 8.25 -3.92
C THR A 68 2.58 8.73 -2.85
N ASP A 69 1.62 7.91 -2.46
CA ASP A 69 0.66 8.21 -1.40
C ASP A 69 1.38 8.42 -0.05
N LEU A 70 2.32 7.55 0.29
CA LEU A 70 3.12 7.67 1.51
C LEU A 70 3.99 8.93 1.55
N SER A 71 4.44 9.43 0.39
CA SER A 71 5.24 10.67 0.32
C SER A 71 4.47 11.90 0.80
N SER A 72 3.14 11.88 0.75
CA SER A 72 2.29 12.96 1.26
C SER A 72 2.37 13.14 2.78
N TYR A 73 2.79 12.11 3.52
CA TYR A 73 2.92 12.14 4.98
C TYR A 73 4.30 12.60 5.48
N ILE A 74 5.15 13.12 4.58
CA ILE A 74 6.42 13.73 4.96
C ILE A 74 6.12 15.14 5.50
N ASP A 75 6.58 15.43 6.72
CA ASP A 75 6.62 16.79 7.29
C ASP A 75 7.73 17.56 6.54
N VAL A 76 7.41 18.17 5.39
CA VAL A 76 8.39 18.82 4.51
C VAL A 76 8.86 20.16 5.08
N PRO A 77 10.11 20.58 4.84
CA PRO A 77 10.58 21.90 5.25
C PRO A 77 9.79 23.01 4.54
N ALA A 78 9.32 24.01 5.30
CA ALA A 78 8.55 25.14 4.75
C ALA A 78 9.30 25.87 3.63
N ALA A 79 10.62 26.02 3.77
CA ALA A 79 11.47 26.62 2.74
C ALA A 79 11.40 25.89 1.38
N ASN A 80 11.27 24.55 1.39
CA ASN A 80 11.13 23.77 0.16
C ASN A 80 9.76 23.99 -0.50
N VAL A 81 8.71 24.28 0.28
CA VAL A 81 7.38 24.64 -0.22
C VAL A 81 7.39 26.06 -0.81
N GLU A 82 7.95 27.03 -0.09
CA GLU A 82 8.06 28.43 -0.53
C GLU A 82 8.85 28.56 -1.84
N GLN A 83 9.92 27.77 -1.97
CA GLN A 83 10.74 27.70 -3.19
C GLN A 83 10.13 26.82 -4.30
N LYS A 84 8.91 26.28 -4.11
CA LYS A 84 8.20 25.40 -5.05
C LYS A 84 8.98 24.13 -5.43
N ARG A 85 9.79 23.61 -4.51
CA ARG A 85 10.54 22.35 -4.68
C ARG A 85 9.70 21.13 -4.34
N THR A 86 8.63 21.31 -3.56
CA THR A 86 7.67 20.27 -3.20
C THR A 86 6.31 20.88 -2.87
N PHE A 87 5.27 20.06 -2.80
CA PHE A 87 3.96 20.44 -2.27
C PHE A 87 3.99 20.49 -0.73
N PRO A 88 3.14 21.31 -0.09
CA PRO A 88 2.99 21.27 1.37
C PRO A 88 2.45 19.91 1.83
N THR A 89 2.87 19.49 3.02
CA THR A 89 2.26 18.35 3.73
C THR A 89 0.77 18.66 3.92
N PRO A 90 -0.16 17.79 3.45
CA PRO A 90 -1.59 17.98 3.65
C PRO A 90 -1.94 18.02 5.14
N ALA A 91 -2.97 18.80 5.48
CA ALA A 91 -3.53 18.75 6.82
C ALA A 91 -4.13 17.36 7.08
N PRO A 92 -4.03 16.83 8.32
CA PRO A 92 -4.66 15.57 8.67
C PRO A 92 -6.17 15.60 8.37
N GLU A 93 -6.69 14.50 7.83
CA GLU A 93 -8.12 14.35 7.67
C GLU A 93 -8.80 14.31 9.04
N VAL A 94 -9.95 14.97 9.19
CA VAL A 94 -10.68 15.03 10.46
C VAL A 94 -11.99 14.28 10.31
N VAL A 95 -12.16 13.21 11.07
CA VAL A 95 -13.40 12.42 11.11
C VAL A 95 -14.00 12.54 12.50
N ASN A 96 -15.26 12.99 12.58
CA ASN A 96 -15.98 13.22 13.85
C ASN A 96 -15.22 14.13 14.84
N GLY A 97 -14.50 15.13 14.33
CA GLY A 97 -13.74 16.08 15.15
C GLY A 97 -12.39 15.54 15.65
N VAL A 98 -12.01 14.32 15.27
CA VAL A 98 -10.72 13.70 15.62
C VAL A 98 -9.83 13.65 14.39
N PRO A 99 -8.59 14.19 14.43
CA PRO A 99 -7.62 14.00 13.36
C PRO A 99 -7.29 12.52 13.20
N LEU A 100 -7.47 12.00 11.99
CA LEU A 100 -6.98 10.69 11.63
C LEU A 100 -5.44 10.74 11.59
N PRO A 101 -4.76 9.87 12.34
CA PRO A 101 -3.32 9.77 12.23
C PRO A 101 -2.94 9.27 10.84
N GLY A 102 -1.90 9.86 10.26
CA GLY A 102 -1.35 9.38 9.01
C GLY A 102 -0.82 7.95 9.12
N LEU A 103 -0.71 7.26 7.98
CA LEU A 103 -0.22 5.87 7.93
C LEU A 103 1.24 5.75 8.37
N ILE A 104 2.03 6.79 8.09
CA ILE A 104 3.43 6.94 8.49
C ILE A 104 3.66 8.40 8.85
N ARG A 105 4.68 8.68 9.64
CA ARG A 105 5.19 10.02 9.87
C ARG A 105 6.68 10.07 9.57
N ILE A 106 7.06 10.96 8.65
CA ILE A 106 8.46 11.19 8.29
C ILE A 106 8.78 12.64 8.56
N PHE A 107 9.68 12.87 9.50
CA PHE A 107 10.13 14.21 9.87
C PHE A 107 11.21 14.70 8.92
N SER A 108 11.41 16.02 8.89
CA SER A 108 12.56 16.64 8.24
C SER A 108 13.35 17.55 9.18
N SER A 109 14.66 17.64 8.98
CA SER A 109 15.54 18.53 9.74
C SER A 109 16.80 18.90 8.94
N PRO A 110 17.40 20.08 9.12
CA PRO A 110 18.66 20.43 8.44
C PRO A 110 19.86 19.57 8.89
N GLN A 111 19.76 18.94 10.06
CA GLN A 111 20.80 18.11 10.66
C GLN A 111 20.31 16.68 10.83
N LYS A 112 21.24 15.72 10.83
CA LYS A 112 20.92 14.32 11.07
C LYS A 112 20.39 14.14 12.50
N PRO A 113 19.26 13.45 12.72
CA PRO A 113 18.78 13.09 14.05
C PRO A 113 19.69 12.03 14.70
N ASP A 114 19.90 12.16 16.02
CA ASP A 114 20.71 11.20 16.78
C ASP A 114 19.96 9.88 17.02
N ASP A 115 18.69 9.95 17.45
CA ASP A 115 17.85 8.80 17.83
C ASP A 115 16.76 8.48 16.79
N ALA A 116 17.16 8.37 15.52
CA ALA A 116 16.24 7.95 14.46
C ALA A 116 16.28 6.44 14.24
N PHE A 117 15.11 5.83 14.02
CA PHE A 117 15.03 4.44 13.56
C PHE A 117 15.63 4.28 12.15
N ALA A 118 15.29 5.21 11.27
CA ALA A 118 15.81 5.30 9.92
C ALA A 118 15.96 6.77 9.53
N SER A 119 17.05 7.11 8.84
CA SER A 119 17.32 8.46 8.38
C SER A 119 18.02 8.44 7.02
N VAL A 120 17.67 9.37 6.14
CA VAL A 120 18.30 9.53 4.83
C VAL A 120 18.56 11.01 4.55
N PRO A 121 19.75 11.39 4.04
CA PRO A 121 19.99 12.74 3.56
C PRO A 121 19.39 12.92 2.16
N TYR A 122 18.70 14.04 1.93
CA TYR A 122 18.21 14.41 0.61
C TYR A 122 18.27 15.93 0.42
N GLY A 123 19.08 16.37 -0.55
CA GLY A 123 19.33 17.79 -0.76
C GLY A 123 20.16 18.40 0.37
N GLN A 124 19.57 19.31 1.13
CA GLN A 124 20.20 19.98 2.29
C GLN A 124 19.56 19.56 3.61
N ASP A 125 18.58 18.66 3.55
CA ASP A 125 17.79 18.23 4.70
C ASP A 125 17.98 16.73 4.93
N TRP A 126 17.68 16.30 6.14
CA TRP A 126 17.56 14.93 6.56
C TRP A 126 16.09 14.60 6.74
N TYR A 127 15.71 13.41 6.28
CA TYR A 127 14.37 12.87 6.44
C TYR A 127 14.44 11.61 7.29
N TRP A 128 13.54 11.46 8.26
CA TRP A 128 13.69 10.41 9.26
C TRP A 128 12.38 9.95 9.90
N ILE A 129 12.43 8.73 10.45
CA ILE A 129 11.37 8.14 11.28
C ILE A 129 11.88 8.09 12.71
N ASP A 130 11.07 8.59 13.65
CA ASP A 130 11.41 8.61 15.08
C ASP A 130 11.51 7.19 15.66
N ASP A 131 12.55 6.94 16.46
CA ASP A 131 12.70 5.65 17.14
C ASP A 131 11.62 5.38 18.20
N LYS A 132 10.74 6.33 18.51
CA LYS A 132 9.58 6.11 19.37
C LYS A 132 8.30 5.85 18.58
N ASP A 133 8.30 6.04 17.27
CA ASP A 133 7.13 5.89 16.40
C ASP A 133 6.97 4.45 15.90
N PHE A 134 6.46 3.58 16.77
CA PHE A 134 6.24 2.17 16.44
C PHE A 134 5.31 1.93 15.23
N PRO A 135 4.18 2.64 15.07
CA PRO A 135 3.36 2.55 13.86
C PRO A 135 4.15 2.79 12.57
N SER A 136 4.93 3.88 12.50
CA SER A 136 5.73 4.21 11.32
C SER A 136 6.82 3.17 11.04
N LYS A 137 7.51 2.68 12.08
CA LYS A 137 8.49 1.59 11.93
C LYS A 137 7.87 0.34 11.34
N ARG A 138 6.71 -0.06 11.85
CA ARG A 138 6.02 -1.29 11.40
C ARG A 138 5.67 -1.18 9.91
N LEU A 139 5.12 -0.06 9.47
CA LEU A 139 4.77 0.13 8.07
C LEU A 139 6.02 0.20 7.18
N PHE A 140 7.04 0.96 7.59
CA PHE A 140 8.30 1.05 6.86
C PHE A 140 8.98 -0.32 6.70
N SER A 141 9.10 -1.09 7.79
CA SER A 141 9.66 -2.44 7.75
C SER A 141 8.85 -3.39 6.88
N PHE A 142 7.52 -3.26 6.88
CA PHE A 142 6.67 -4.06 5.99
C PHE A 142 6.92 -3.73 4.51
N ILE A 143 7.05 -2.44 4.15
CA ILE A 143 7.38 -2.02 2.78
C ILE A 143 8.77 -2.52 2.37
N MET A 144 9.77 -2.41 3.25
CA MET A 144 11.10 -2.98 2.99
C MET A 144 11.03 -4.48 2.75
N PHE A 145 10.26 -5.21 3.56
CA PHE A 145 10.03 -6.64 3.36
C PHE A 145 9.38 -6.93 1.99
N LEU A 146 8.36 -6.15 1.58
CA LEU A 146 7.76 -6.29 0.26
C LEU A 146 8.79 -6.08 -0.87
N PHE A 147 9.73 -5.13 -0.73
CA PHE A 147 10.80 -4.94 -1.71
C PHE A 147 11.72 -6.16 -1.83
N THR A 148 12.00 -6.84 -0.71
CA THR A 148 12.80 -8.08 -0.76
C THR A 148 12.11 -9.22 -1.52
N LEU A 149 10.77 -9.20 -1.62
CA LEU A 149 10.01 -10.17 -2.40
C LEU A 149 9.97 -9.82 -3.89
N THR A 150 10.02 -8.53 -4.22
CA THR A 150 10.06 -8.04 -5.60
C THR A 150 11.46 -8.02 -6.20
N ASP A 151 12.51 -8.13 -5.39
CA ASP A 151 13.87 -8.34 -5.85
C ASP A 151 14.01 -9.78 -6.36
N THR A 152 13.59 -9.99 -7.61
CA THR A 152 13.88 -11.22 -8.36
C THR A 152 15.37 -11.21 -8.65
N GLY A 153 16.19 -11.58 -7.67
CA GLY A 153 17.64 -11.40 -7.68
C GLY A 153 18.28 -11.67 -9.03
N ASP A 154 18.44 -10.61 -9.81
CA ASP A 154 19.28 -10.61 -11.00
C ASP A 154 20.70 -10.60 -10.45
N ARG A 155 21.21 -11.81 -10.18
CA ARG A 155 22.64 -12.04 -10.28
C ARG A 155 22.98 -11.75 -11.72
N GLN A 156 23.31 -10.48 -11.99
CA GLN A 156 23.96 -10.05 -13.22
C GLN A 156 25.04 -11.09 -13.52
N GLY A 157 24.78 -11.94 -14.52
CA GLY A 157 25.81 -12.73 -15.13
C GLY A 157 26.85 -11.73 -15.61
N ALA A 158 28.03 -11.73 -14.97
CA ALA A 158 29.13 -10.88 -15.38
C ALA A 158 29.29 -10.98 -16.91
N PRO A 159 29.52 -9.88 -17.62
CA PRO A 159 29.64 -9.92 -19.09
C PRO A 159 30.75 -10.89 -19.47
N VAL A 160 30.38 -11.99 -20.15
CA VAL A 160 31.35 -12.94 -20.69
C VAL A 160 31.94 -12.31 -21.94
N ILE A 161 33.15 -11.76 -21.82
CA ILE A 161 33.93 -11.32 -22.98
C ILE A 161 34.54 -12.58 -23.61
N THR A 162 33.99 -13.05 -24.73
CA THR A 162 34.67 -14.02 -25.59
C THR A 162 35.53 -13.28 -26.61
N VAL A 163 36.86 -13.35 -26.45
CA VAL A 163 37.81 -12.94 -27.49
C VAL A 163 37.99 -14.12 -28.45
N PRO A 164 37.83 -13.95 -29.78
CA PRO A 164 38.11 -15.03 -30.73
C PRO A 164 39.61 -15.35 -30.71
N ALA A 165 39.97 -16.60 -30.41
CA ALA A 165 41.28 -17.12 -30.77
C ALA A 165 41.25 -17.42 -32.27
N GLY A 166 42.00 -16.61 -33.03
CA GLY A 166 42.26 -16.87 -34.45
C GLY A 166 43.12 -18.11 -34.66
#